data_AF-A0A8T3TJU3-F1
#
_entry.id   AF-A0A8T3TJU3-F1
#
_cell.length_a   1.000
_cell.length_b   1.000
_cell.length_c   1.000
_cell.angle_alpha   90.00
_cell.angle_beta   90.00
_cell.angle_gamma   90.00
#
_symmetry.space_group_name_H-M   'P 1'
#
loop_
_entity.id
_entity.type
_entity.pdbx_description
1 polymer ?
#
loop_
_entity_poly.entity_id
_entity_poly.type
_entity_poly.pdbx_seq_one_letter_code
_entity_poly.pdbx_strand_id
1 'polypeptide(L)'
;VVFRPPASAAELDDTPYIKRVIGVSGDRVDIRDGWVWVNGTPLDESDYVYDREPTHASDQRLTTWRVPPDSLFVLGDHRTNSSDSRTARIGFIPVDDVLGRAFLRYWPIGTLSVLDTPDYPQLTLGAGGRSSEAP
;
A
#
# COMPACT_ATOMS: atom_id res chain seq x y z
N VAL A 1 2.33 6.52 -4.65
CA VAL A 1 2.69 7.73 -3.87
C VAL A 1 4.20 7.87 -3.84
N VAL A 2 4.70 9.10 -3.88
CA VAL A 2 6.12 9.43 -3.69
C VAL A 2 6.26 10.11 -2.33
N PHE A 3 7.20 9.66 -1.51
CA PHE A 3 7.36 10.13 -0.12
C PHE A 3 8.84 10.17 0.28
N ARG A 4 9.14 10.97 1.30
CA ARG A 4 10.48 10.99 1.92
C ARG A 4 10.71 9.67 2.64
N PRO A 5 11.85 8.99 2.45
CA PRO A 5 12.13 7.78 3.20
C PRO A 5 12.17 8.09 4.70
N PRO A 6 11.59 7.23 5.57
CA PRO A 6 11.72 7.42 7.01
C PRO A 6 13.19 7.37 7.41
N ALA A 7 13.58 8.06 8.49
CA ALA A 7 14.97 8.13 8.93
C ALA A 7 15.63 6.76 9.16
N SER A 8 14.83 5.76 9.57
CA SER A 8 15.27 4.36 9.69
C SER A 8 15.61 3.70 8.35
N ALA A 9 15.04 4.18 7.24
CA ALA A 9 15.21 3.67 5.89
C ALA A 9 16.07 4.53 4.97
N ALA A 10 16.26 5.81 5.30
CA ALA A 10 17.03 6.73 4.49
C ALA A 10 18.42 6.16 4.15
N GLU A 11 18.75 6.15 2.86
CA GLU A 11 20.10 5.90 2.38
C GLU A 11 20.90 7.20 2.38
N LEU A 12 22.17 7.16 2.00
CA LEU A 12 23.10 8.31 2.07
C LEU A 12 22.67 9.54 1.25
N ASP A 13 21.66 9.44 0.39
CA ASP A 13 21.28 10.46 -0.59
C ASP A 13 19.82 10.96 -0.52
N ASP A 14 19.05 10.61 0.52
CA ASP A 14 17.65 11.03 0.72
C ASP A 14 16.72 10.81 -0.50
N THR A 15 17.05 9.86 -1.38
CA THR A 15 16.27 9.60 -2.59
C THR A 15 14.81 9.27 -2.23
N PRO A 16 13.81 9.99 -2.78
CA PRO A 16 12.40 9.74 -2.51
C PRO A 16 11.98 8.34 -2.95
N TYR A 17 11.11 7.71 -2.15
CA TYR A 17 10.59 6.38 -2.45
C TYR A 17 9.26 6.49 -3.18
N ILE A 18 9.08 5.62 -4.19
CA ILE A 18 7.79 5.39 -4.83
C ILE A 18 7.24 4.01 -4.43
N LYS A 19 5.99 3.99 -3.96
CA LYS A 19 5.25 2.78 -3.57
C LYS A 19 3.76 2.94 -3.85
N ARG A 20 3.00 1.85 -3.83
CA ARG A 20 1.54 1.86 -3.93
C ARG A 20 0.91 1.98 -2.55
N VAL A 21 -0.11 2.83 -2.41
CA VAL A 21 -0.93 2.89 -1.19
C VAL A 21 -1.88 1.71 -1.20
N ILE A 22 -1.89 0.94 -0.11
CA ILE A 22 -2.73 -0.24 0.08
C ILE A 22 -3.78 -0.01 1.16
N GLY A 23 -3.40 0.70 2.24
CA GLY A 23 -4.34 1.09 3.29
C GLY A 23 -4.15 2.54 3.71
N VAL A 24 -5.24 3.18 4.10
CA VAL A 24 -5.28 4.53 4.66
C VAL A 24 -5.73 4.48 6.12
N SER A 25 -5.76 5.63 6.79
CA SER A 25 -6.10 5.74 8.21
C SER A 25 -7.34 4.95 8.61
N GLY A 26 -7.20 4.09 9.63
CA GLY A 26 -8.27 3.25 10.15
C GLY A 26 -8.42 1.89 9.47
N ASP A 27 -7.83 1.69 8.28
CA ASP A 27 -7.88 0.41 7.61
C ASP A 27 -7.17 -0.68 8.41
N ARG A 28 -7.69 -1.89 8.29
CA ARG A 28 -6.99 -3.11 8.68
C ARG A 28 -6.43 -3.78 7.44
N VAL A 29 -5.12 -3.96 7.37
CA VAL A 29 -4.44 -4.70 6.30
C VAL A 29 -3.97 -6.03 6.86
N ASP A 30 -4.30 -7.14 6.19
CA ASP A 30 -3.83 -8.48 6.54
C ASP A 30 -3.12 -9.12 5.34
N ILE A 31 -2.02 -9.83 5.60
CA ILE A 31 -1.36 -10.71 4.62
C ILE A 31 -1.58 -12.15 5.06
N ARG A 32 -2.28 -12.94 4.23
CA ARG A 32 -2.54 -14.36 4.49
C ARG A 32 -2.59 -15.14 3.18
N ASP A 33 -2.00 -16.32 3.19
CA ASP A 33 -1.97 -17.26 2.05
C ASP A 33 -1.44 -16.66 0.74
N GLY A 34 -0.53 -15.68 0.83
CA GLY A 34 0.03 -14.97 -0.34
C GLY A 34 -0.80 -13.78 -0.83
N TRP A 35 -1.93 -13.49 -0.19
CA TRP A 35 -2.86 -12.43 -0.59
C TRP A 35 -2.88 -11.27 0.39
N VAL A 36 -3.09 -10.07 -0.13
CA VAL A 36 -3.39 -8.87 0.65
C VAL A 36 -4.89 -8.75 0.85
N TRP A 37 -5.29 -8.46 2.07
CA TRP A 37 -6.67 -8.21 2.45
C TRP A 37 -6.77 -6.84 3.10
N VAL A 38 -7.78 -6.06 2.75
CA VAL A 38 -8.07 -4.76 3.35
C VAL A 38 -9.49 -4.80 3.91
N ASN A 39 -9.62 -4.51 5.21
CA ASN A 39 -10.88 -4.56 5.96
C ASN A 39 -11.64 -5.89 5.82
N GLY A 40 -10.91 -7.00 5.68
CA GLY A 40 -11.47 -8.35 5.53
C GLY A 40 -11.84 -8.74 4.09
N THR A 41 -11.60 -7.87 3.12
CA THR A 41 -11.84 -8.12 1.69
C THR A 41 -10.51 -8.37 0.96
N PRO A 42 -10.37 -9.42 0.15
CA PRO A 42 -9.15 -9.67 -0.59
C PRO A 42 -9.00 -8.62 -1.70
N LEU A 43 -7.79 -8.11 -1.89
CA LEU A 43 -7.50 -7.14 -2.94
C LEU A 43 -7.25 -7.89 -4.25
N ASP A 44 -7.83 -7.39 -5.35
CA ASP A 44 -7.39 -7.80 -6.69
C ASP A 44 -6.17 -6.97 -7.05
N GLU A 45 -5.05 -7.65 -7.22
CA GLU A 45 -3.74 -7.04 -7.47
C GLU A 45 -3.14 -7.48 -8.80
N SER A 46 -3.92 -8.17 -9.62
CA SER A 46 -3.47 -8.83 -10.85
C SER A 46 -2.98 -7.86 -11.94
N ASP A 47 -3.41 -6.59 -11.87
CA ASP A 47 -3.08 -5.55 -12.83
C ASP A 47 -1.74 -4.83 -12.55
N TYR A 48 -1.22 -4.93 -11.33
CA TYR A 48 -0.05 -4.14 -10.94
C TYR A 48 1.04 -4.90 -10.18
N VAL A 49 0.76 -6.08 -9.64
CA VAL A 49 1.80 -6.90 -9.03
C VAL A 49 2.65 -7.53 -10.13
N TYR A 50 3.95 -7.25 -10.06
CA TYR A 50 4.95 -7.82 -10.96
C TYR A 50 4.92 -9.35 -10.86
N ASP A 51 4.88 -10.03 -12.00
CA ASP A 51 4.86 -11.49 -12.15
C ASP A 51 3.83 -12.24 -11.29
N ARG A 52 2.76 -11.56 -10.82
CA ARG A 52 1.73 -12.13 -9.92
C ARG A 52 2.34 -12.78 -8.66
N GLU A 53 3.43 -12.21 -8.16
CA GLU A 53 4.11 -12.71 -6.98
C GLU A 53 3.19 -12.79 -5.76
N PRO A 54 3.32 -13.85 -4.93
CA PRO A 54 2.65 -13.88 -3.64
C PRO A 54 3.20 -12.80 -2.71
N THR A 55 2.34 -12.31 -1.83
CA THR A 55 2.74 -11.36 -0.79
C THR A 55 3.05 -12.09 0.49
N HIS A 56 4.27 -11.89 0.97
CA HIS A 56 4.72 -12.41 2.27
C HIS A 56 5.00 -11.24 3.21
N ALA A 57 4.59 -11.41 4.48
CA ALA A 57 5.02 -10.53 5.56
C ALA A 57 6.52 -10.68 5.80
N SER A 58 7.20 -9.58 6.13
CA SER A 58 8.64 -9.62 6.43
C SER A 58 8.94 -10.30 7.77
N ASP A 59 7.99 -10.27 8.71
CA ASP A 59 8.00 -11.06 9.94
C ASP A 59 6.71 -11.88 9.99
N GLN A 60 6.81 -13.22 10.06
CA GLN A 60 5.64 -14.10 10.11
C GLN A 60 4.82 -13.93 11.40
N ARG A 61 5.35 -13.27 12.43
CA ARG A 61 4.60 -12.91 13.65
C ARG A 61 3.77 -11.64 13.48
N LEU A 62 4.04 -10.84 12.45
CA LEU A 62 3.36 -9.59 12.16
C LEU A 62 2.78 -9.64 10.75
N THR A 63 1.58 -10.20 10.65
CA THR A 63 0.85 -10.36 9.38
C THR A 63 -0.39 -9.47 9.29
N THR A 64 -0.68 -8.69 10.33
CA THR A 64 -1.84 -7.79 10.41
C THR A 64 -1.38 -6.42 10.89
N TRP A 65 -1.88 -5.37 10.23
CA TRP A 65 -1.63 -3.98 10.56
C TRP A 65 -2.95 -3.22 10.65
N ARG A 66 -3.09 -2.37 11.67
CA ARG A 66 -4.11 -1.32 11.70
C ARG A 66 -3.42 0.00 11.39
N VAL A 67 -3.82 0.64 10.30
CA VAL A 67 -3.20 1.87 9.83
C VAL A 67 -3.58 2.99 10.81
N PRO A 68 -2.61 3.66 11.45
CA PRO A 68 -2.88 4.75 12.36
C PRO A 68 -3.55 5.95 11.65
N PRO A 69 -4.16 6.87 12.40
CA PRO A 69 -4.53 8.18 11.89
C PRO A 69 -3.37 8.85 11.15
N ASP A 70 -3.70 9.62 10.11
CA ASP A 70 -2.79 10.43 9.29
C ASP A 70 -1.59 9.67 8.72
N SER A 71 -1.78 8.38 8.49
CA SER A 71 -0.75 7.47 8.00
C SER A 71 -1.25 6.59 6.84
N LEU A 72 -0.30 6.08 6.07
CA LEU A 72 -0.52 5.17 4.95
C LEU A 72 0.23 3.85 5.18
N PHE A 73 -0.37 2.75 4.73
CA PHE A 73 0.32 1.47 4.55
C PHE A 73 0.60 1.28 3.06
N VAL A 74 1.88 1.09 2.71
CA VAL A 74 2.32 1.04 1.32
C VAL A 74 3.05 -0.27 1.01
N LEU A 75 2.86 -0.78 -0.21
CA LEU A 75 3.58 -1.94 -0.74
C LEU A 75 4.27 -1.57 -2.07
N GLY A 76 5.36 -2.27 -2.37
CA GLY A 76 5.92 -2.29 -3.71
C GLY A 76 5.15 -3.22 -4.63
N ASP A 77 5.11 -2.87 -5.92
CA ASP A 77 4.52 -3.70 -6.96
C ASP A 77 5.39 -4.96 -7.25
N HIS A 78 6.70 -4.90 -6.98
CA HIS A 78 7.62 -6.04 -6.97
C HIS A 78 7.71 -6.58 -5.53
N ARG A 79 6.84 -7.52 -5.17
CA ARG A 79 6.55 -7.93 -3.79
C ARG A 79 7.75 -8.57 -3.12
N THR A 80 8.53 -9.36 -3.85
CA THR A 80 9.68 -10.09 -3.31
C THR A 80 10.90 -9.18 -3.08
N ASN A 81 10.97 -8.04 -3.75
CA ASN A 81 12.15 -7.17 -3.79
C ASN A 81 11.88 -5.71 -3.36
N SER A 82 10.88 -5.50 -2.51
CA SER A 82 10.51 -4.17 -2.05
C SER A 82 10.73 -4.01 -0.55
N SER A 83 11.51 -2.99 -0.18
CA SER A 83 11.48 -2.42 1.17
C SER A 83 10.26 -1.50 1.29
N ASP A 84 9.25 -1.95 2.02
CA ASP A 84 7.97 -1.24 2.20
C ASP A 84 7.37 -1.50 3.60
N SER A 85 6.10 -1.12 3.83
CA SER A 85 5.48 -1.09 5.16
C SER A 85 5.44 -2.43 5.89
N ARG A 86 5.71 -3.56 5.21
CA ARG A 86 5.88 -4.87 5.84
C ARG A 86 7.10 -4.93 6.75
N THR A 87 8.09 -4.06 6.53
CA THR A 87 9.34 -4.01 7.30
C THR A 87 9.24 -3.00 8.43
N ALA A 88 9.85 -3.30 9.58
CA ALA A 88 9.98 -2.34 10.67
C ALA A 88 10.83 -1.11 10.29
N ARG A 89 11.66 -1.23 9.24
CA ARG A 89 12.50 -0.14 8.73
C ARG A 89 11.68 0.95 8.05
N ILE A 90 10.58 0.57 7.39
CA ILE A 90 9.68 1.51 6.67
C ILE A 90 8.43 1.80 7.50
N GLY A 91 7.72 0.76 7.96
CA GLY A 91 6.49 0.92 8.73
C GLY A 91 5.41 1.73 8.01
N PHE A 92 4.60 2.44 8.78
CA PHE A 92 3.57 3.34 8.24
C PHE A 92 4.20 4.66 7.79
N ILE A 93 3.65 5.25 6.73
CA ILE A 93 4.12 6.52 6.17
C ILE A 93 3.19 7.65 6.60
N PRO A 94 3.65 8.64 7.37
CA PRO A 94 2.86 9.84 7.66
C PRO A 94 2.44 10.54 6.36
N VAL A 95 1.21 11.05 6.31
CA VAL A 95 0.71 11.76 5.12
C VAL A 95 1.56 13.01 4.82
N ASP A 96 2.12 13.67 5.84
CA ASP A 96 2.99 14.84 5.68
C ASP A 96 4.35 14.54 5.03
N ASP A 97 4.76 13.27 5.01
CA ASP A 97 5.97 12.82 4.30
C ASP A 97 5.72 12.56 2.82
N VAL A 98 4.46 12.60 2.38
CA VAL A 98 4.08 12.46 0.97
C VAL A 98 4.45 13.72 0.20
N LEU A 99 5.35 13.55 -0.76
CA LEU A 99 5.75 14.59 -1.70
C LEU A 99 4.74 14.75 -2.85
N GLY A 100 4.04 13.67 -3.19
CA GLY A 100 2.99 13.71 -4.20
C GLY A 100 2.52 12.34 -4.69
N ARG A 101 1.64 12.37 -5.69
CA ARG A 101 1.10 11.18 -6.34
C ARG A 101 1.69 11.05 -7.75
N ALA A 102 2.17 9.87 -8.10
CA ALA A 102 2.51 9.56 -9.49
C ALA A 102 1.22 9.50 -10.32
N PHE A 103 1.12 10.34 -11.35
CA PHE A 103 -0.08 10.47 -12.19
C PHE A 103 0.20 10.19 -13.68
N LEU A 104 1.47 10.04 -14.07
CA LEU A 104 1.88 9.78 -15.45
C LEU A 104 3.06 8.81 -15.46
N ARG A 105 2.92 7.71 -16.18
CA ARG A 105 4.07 6.88 -16.60
C ARG A 105 4.44 7.29 -18.01
N TYR A 106 5.61 7.90 -18.20
CA TYR A 106 6.05 8.38 -19.51
C TYR A 106 7.08 7.48 -20.22
N TRP A 107 7.65 6.51 -19.51
CA TRP A 107 8.63 5.56 -20.03
C TRP A 107 8.38 4.14 -19.48
N PRO A 108 8.61 3.07 -20.28
CA PRO A 108 8.96 3.07 -21.71
C PRO A 108 7.81 3.60 -22.59
N ILE A 109 8.14 4.18 -23.75
CA ILE A 109 7.18 4.87 -24.66
C ILE A 109 5.96 3.98 -25.00
N GLY A 110 6.18 2.67 -25.18
CA GLY A 110 5.10 1.71 -25.45
C GLY A 110 4.11 1.51 -24.30
N THR A 111 4.38 2.08 -23.13
CA THR A 111 3.54 2.00 -21.92
C THR A 111 3.18 3.39 -21.37
N LEU A 112 3.34 4.44 -22.18
CA LEU A 112 2.91 5.80 -21.84
C LEU A 112 1.44 5.76 -21.43
N SER A 113 1.15 6.10 -20.17
CA SER A 113 -0.21 6.04 -19.64
C SER A 113 -0.40 7.02 -18.49
N VAL A 114 -1.57 7.65 -18.45
CA VAL A 114 -2.06 8.32 -17.23
C VAL A 114 -2.34 7.24 -16.19
N LEU A 115 -1.90 7.48 -14.96
CA LEU A 115 -2.15 6.58 -13.84
C LEU A 115 -3.39 7.08 -13.10
N ASP A 116 -4.53 6.44 -13.39
CA ASP A 116 -5.77 6.70 -12.68
C ASP A 116 -5.69 6.19 -11.24
N THR A 117 -6.50 6.77 -10.36
CA THR A 117 -6.70 6.16 -9.03
C THR A 117 -7.46 4.86 -9.25
N PRO A 118 -6.89 3.69 -8.86
CA PRO A 118 -7.63 2.45 -8.95
C PRO A 118 -8.88 2.54 -8.08
N ASP A 119 -10.02 2.13 -8.64
CA ASP A 119 -11.25 1.93 -7.90
C ASP A 119 -11.28 0.51 -7.36
N TYR A 120 -11.62 0.36 -6.09
CA TYR A 120 -11.72 -0.92 -5.40
C TYR A 120 -13.17 -1.11 -4.91
N PRO A 121 -14.12 -1.35 -5.83
CA PRO A 121 -15.54 -1.43 -5.49
C PRO A 121 -15.84 -2.51 -4.44
N GLN A 122 -15.04 -3.58 -4.40
CA GLN A 122 -15.15 -4.62 -3.39
C GLN A 122 -14.91 -4.13 -1.95
N LEU A 123 -14.09 -3.09 -1.76
CA LEU A 123 -13.84 -2.49 -0.45
C LEU A 123 -15.03 -1.63 0.00
N THR A 124 -15.71 -0.98 -0.94
CA THR A 124 -16.91 -0.17 -0.69
C THR A 124 -18.12 -1.04 -0.34
N LEU A 125 -18.28 -2.19 -1.02
CA LEU A 125 -19.39 -3.11 -0.79
C LEU A 125 -19.32 -3.84 0.56
N GLY A 126 -18.12 -4.12 1.07
CA GLY A 126 -17.90 -4.76 2.38
C GLY A 126 -18.24 -3.87 3.58
N ALA A 127 -18.30 -2.55 3.41
CA ALA A 127 -18.63 -1.60 4.48
C ALA A 127 -20.14 -1.49 4.77
N GLY A 128 -21.00 -2.03 3.90
CA GLY A 128 -22.47 -1.95 3.99
C GLY A 128 -23.12 -2.77 5.12
N GLY A 129 -22.34 -3.50 5.93
CA GLY A 129 -22.83 -4.29 7.06
C GLY A 129 -22.98 -3.54 8.40
N ARG A 130 -22.70 -2.23 8.45
CA ARG A 130 -22.92 -1.41 9.65
C ARG A 130 -24.17 -0.55 9.50
N SER A 131 -25.34 -1.13 9.78
CA SER A 131 -26.57 -0.39 10.02
C SER A 131 -26.93 -0.38 11.52
N SER A 132 -27.38 0.79 11.98
CA SER A 132 -27.79 1.19 13.35
C SER A 132 -26.65 1.25 14.38
N GLU A 133 -26.46 2.33 15.13
CA GLU A 133 -27.45 3.12 15.85
C GLU A 133 -26.88 4.54 16.08
N ALA A 134 -27.66 5.58 15.80
CA ALA A 134 -27.37 6.95 16.23
C ALA A 134 -28.34 7.31 17.37
N PRO A 135 -27.89 7.94 18.46
CA PRO A 135 -28.78 8.66 19.37
C PRO A 135 -29.26 9.98 18.77
#